data_AF-A0A7C0YFI2-F1
#
_entry.id   AF-A0A7C0YFI2-F1
#
_cell.length_a   1.000
_cell.length_b   1.000
_cell.length_c   1.000
_cell.angle_alpha   90.00
_cell.angle_beta   90.00
_cell.angle_gamma   90.00
#
_symmetry.space_group_name_H-M   'P 1'
#
loop_
_entity.id
_entity.type
_entity.pdbx_description
1 polymer ?
#
loop_
_entity_poly.entity_id
_entity_poly.type
_entity_poly.pdbx_seq_one_letter_code
_entity_poly.pdbx_strand_id
1 'polypeptide(L)'
;MADSKKKSRIVPKKTPIPEQDPAKRRRNFTEVALGYPDDLALQEARRCLQCRKPKCIEGCPVNVPIPQFIDAVGEGDFQKAIDIIKEKN
;
A
#
# COMPACT_ATOMS: atom_id res chain seq x y z
N MET A 1 15.49 15.12 16.92
CA MET A 1 16.39 14.61 15.88
C MET A 1 15.59 14.56 14.59
N ALA A 2 15.80 15.52 13.70
CA ALA A 2 15.03 15.65 12.47
C ALA A 2 15.73 14.84 11.37
N ASP A 3 15.31 13.59 11.20
CA ASP A 3 15.77 12.75 10.11
C ASP A 3 15.28 13.33 8.78
N SER A 4 16.22 13.90 8.05
CA SER A 4 16.05 14.46 6.70
C SER A 4 15.77 13.30 5.73
N LYS A 5 14.51 12.82 5.69
CA LYS A 5 14.07 11.72 4.82
C LYS A 5 14.27 12.17 3.36
N LYS A 6 15.31 11.60 2.73
CA LYS A 6 15.76 11.80 1.34
C LYS A 6 14.54 11.82 0.40
N LYS A 7 14.38 12.88 -0.42
CA LYS A 7 13.27 13.01 -1.39
C LYS A 7 13.19 11.74 -2.25
N SER A 8 12.16 10.91 -2.04
CA SER A 8 12.00 9.70 -2.83
C SER A 8 11.66 10.06 -4.27
N ARG A 9 12.35 9.41 -5.22
CA ARG A 9 12.11 9.60 -6.65
C ARG A 9 10.74 9.03 -6.98
N ILE A 10 9.91 9.79 -7.68
CA ILE A 10 8.60 9.30 -8.14
C ILE A 10 8.81 8.11 -9.08
N VAL A 11 8.20 6.97 -8.74
CA VAL A 11 8.13 5.78 -9.59
C VAL A 11 6.72 5.73 -10.17
N PRO A 12 6.50 6.13 -11.44
CA PRO A 12 5.16 6.33 -11.98
C PRO A 12 4.40 5.02 -12.22
N LYS A 13 5.11 3.92 -12.49
CA LYS A 13 4.51 2.61 -12.73
C LYS A 13 4.19 1.92 -11.40
N LYS A 14 2.95 1.44 -11.25
CA LYS A 14 2.54 0.63 -10.10
C LYS A 14 3.18 -0.74 -10.14
N THR A 15 3.41 -1.31 -8.96
CA THR A 15 3.71 -2.74 -8.84
C THR A 15 2.48 -3.51 -9.36
N PRO A 16 2.63 -4.46 -10.28
CA PRO A 16 1.48 -5.20 -10.80
C PRO A 16 0.95 -6.16 -9.72
N ILE A 17 -0.37 -6.18 -9.51
CA ILE A 17 -1.01 -7.17 -8.65
C ILE A 17 -1.12 -8.48 -9.44
N PRO A 18 -0.72 -9.63 -8.86
CA PRO A 18 -1.00 -10.93 -9.45
C PRO A 18 -2.51 -11.14 -9.70
N GLU A 19 -2.86 -11.47 -10.94
CA GLU A 19 -4.24 -11.72 -11.34
C GLU A 19 -4.41 -13.14 -11.91
N GLN A 20 -5.61 -13.69 -11.78
CA GLN A 20 -5.96 -14.92 -12.48
C GLN A 20 -5.93 -14.74 -14.01
N ASP A 21 -5.50 -15.80 -14.69
CA ASP A 21 -5.57 -15.92 -16.16
C ASP A 21 -7.01 -15.72 -16.65
N PRO A 22 -7.26 -14.81 -17.62
CA PRO A 22 -8.56 -14.58 -18.25
C PRO A 22 -9.27 -15.85 -18.71
N ALA A 23 -8.55 -16.82 -19.27
CA ALA A 23 -9.11 -18.07 -19.78
C ALA A 23 -9.64 -18.98 -18.66
N LYS A 24 -9.05 -18.88 -17.46
CA LYS A 24 -9.46 -19.61 -16.26
C LYS A 24 -10.56 -18.87 -15.50
N ARG A 25 -10.40 -17.56 -15.24
CA ARG A 25 -11.33 -16.76 -14.43
C ARG A 25 -12.73 -16.62 -15.03
N ARG A 26 -12.86 -16.76 -16.36
CA ARG A 26 -14.17 -16.78 -17.03
C ARG A 26 -15.05 -18.01 -16.70
N ARG A 27 -14.50 -19.01 -15.99
CA ARG A 27 -15.15 -20.31 -15.71
C ARG A 27 -15.32 -20.60 -14.22
N ASN A 28 -15.05 -19.64 -13.33
CA ASN A 28 -15.17 -19.83 -11.89
C ASN A 28 -15.59 -18.51 -11.21
N PHE A 29 -15.90 -18.59 -9.91
CA PHE A 29 -16.26 -17.44 -9.07
C PHE A 29 -15.18 -17.11 -8.02
N THR A 30 -13.97 -17.62 -8.21
CA THR A 30 -12.85 -17.34 -7.30
C THR A 30 -12.25 -15.96 -7.58
N GLU A 31 -11.62 -15.36 -6.59
CA GLU A 31 -11.13 -13.98 -6.64
C GLU A 31 -10.10 -13.77 -7.76
N VAL A 32 -10.29 -12.72 -8.57
CA VAL A 32 -9.43 -12.43 -9.72
C VAL A 32 -8.12 -11.78 -9.30
N ALA A 33 -8.17 -10.77 -8.42
CA ALA A 33 -7.00 -10.07 -7.92
C ALA A 33 -6.47 -10.81 -6.69
N LEU A 34 -5.37 -11.54 -6.84
CA LEU A 34 -4.89 -12.50 -5.84
C LEU A 34 -4.16 -11.85 -4.65
N GLY A 35 -4.16 -10.52 -4.57
CA GLY A 35 -3.42 -9.76 -3.57
C GLY A 35 -1.91 -9.72 -3.83
N TYR A 36 -1.19 -8.93 -3.03
CA TYR A 36 0.27 -8.89 -3.08
C TYR A 36 0.89 -9.95 -2.16
N PRO A 37 1.90 -10.69 -2.63
CA PRO A 37 2.87 -11.31 -1.74
C PRO A 37 3.73 -10.24 -1.04
N ASP A 38 4.34 -10.60 0.07
CA ASP A 38 5.08 -9.68 0.96
C ASP A 38 6.12 -8.84 0.21
N ASP A 39 6.88 -9.42 -0.71
CA ASP A 39 7.91 -8.76 -1.49
C ASP A 39 7.35 -7.66 -2.41
N LEU A 40 6.23 -7.94 -3.08
CA LEU A 40 5.54 -6.97 -3.93
C LEU A 40 4.82 -5.90 -3.09
N ALA A 41 4.28 -6.26 -1.92
CA ALA A 41 3.69 -5.30 -0.99
C ALA A 41 4.72 -4.30 -0.48
N LEU A 42 5.90 -4.79 -0.08
CA LEU A 42 7.06 -3.98 0.30
C LEU A 42 7.50 -3.06 -0.84
N GLN A 43 7.57 -3.59 -2.07
CA GLN A 43 7.93 -2.80 -3.25
C GLN A 43 6.94 -1.66 -3.50
N GLU A 44 5.64 -1.94 -3.42
CA GLU A 44 4.61 -0.94 -3.63
C GLU A 44 4.60 0.12 -2.50
N ALA A 45 4.77 -0.30 -1.25
CA ALA A 45 4.84 0.60 -0.10
C ALA A 45 6.00 1.61 -0.21
N ARG A 46 7.16 1.16 -0.72
CA ARG A 46 8.34 2.02 -0.96
C ARG A 46 8.13 3.10 -2.01
N ARG A 47 7.06 3.03 -2.81
CA ARG A 47 6.70 4.10 -3.78
C ARG A 47 6.03 5.29 -3.10
N CYS A 48 5.53 5.14 -1.87
CA CYS A 48 4.95 6.25 -1.12
C CYS A 48 5.98 7.35 -0.88
N LEU A 49 5.59 8.59 -1.15
CA LEU A 49 6.51 9.74 -1.04
C LEU A 49 6.62 10.29 0.38
N GLN A 50 5.84 9.75 1.32
CA GLN A 50 5.67 10.32 2.66
C GLN A 50 5.38 11.84 2.57
N CYS A 51 4.35 12.18 1.79
CA CYS A 51 3.98 13.55 1.47
C CYS A 51 3.73 14.36 2.73
N ARG A 52 4.38 15.53 2.86
CA ARG A 52 4.16 16.47 3.97
C ARG A 52 2.69 16.92 4.10
N LYS A 53 1.99 17.07 2.97
CA LYS A 53 0.56 17.32 2.90
C LYS A 53 -0.11 16.10 2.25
N PRO A 54 -0.61 15.13 3.04
CA PRO A 54 -1.06 13.85 2.50
C PRO A 54 -2.49 13.93 1.95
N LYS A 55 -2.60 14.26 0.65
CA LYS A 55 -3.89 14.32 -0.07
C LYS A 55 -4.67 13.01 -0.08
N CYS A 56 -3.97 11.87 0.08
CA CYS A 56 -4.62 10.57 0.23
C CYS A 56 -5.51 10.47 1.48
N ILE A 57 -5.12 11.10 2.59
CA ILE A 57 -5.94 11.12 3.82
C ILE A 57 -7.18 11.98 3.60
N GLU A 58 -7.02 13.17 3.02
CA GLU A 58 -8.14 14.08 2.69
C GLU A 58 -9.18 13.41 1.76
N GLY A 59 -8.73 12.53 0.85
CA GLY A 59 -9.60 11.79 -0.05
C GLY A 59 -10.29 10.57 0.56
N CYS A 60 -9.90 10.15 1.77
CA CYS A 60 -10.48 9.01 2.45
C CYS A 60 -11.67 9.46 3.31
N PRO A 61 -12.90 8.94 3.13
CA PRO A 61 -14.08 9.38 3.88
C PRO A 61 -13.97 9.22 5.41
N VAL A 62 -13.17 8.25 5.86
CA VAL A 62 -12.94 7.96 7.29
C VAL A 62 -11.56 8.43 7.78
N ASN A 63 -10.81 9.14 6.93
CA ASN A 63 -9.49 9.70 7.26
C ASN A 63 -8.50 8.67 7.81
N VAL A 64 -8.39 7.50 7.15
CA VAL A 64 -7.38 6.49 7.52
C VAL A 64 -5.98 7.13 7.43
N PRO A 65 -5.08 6.90 8.41
CA PRO A 65 -3.70 7.38 8.39
C PRO A 65 -2.83 6.65 7.33
N ILE A 66 -3.12 6.88 6.05
CA ILE A 66 -2.55 6.15 4.90
C ILE A 66 -1.00 6.14 4.86
N PRO A 67 -0.31 7.29 4.98
CA PRO A 67 1.15 7.28 4.95
C PRO A 67 1.78 6.47 6.09
N GLN A 68 1.12 6.37 7.24
CA GLN A 68 1.66 5.74 8.44
C GLN A 68 1.62 4.21 8.32
N PHE A 69 0.49 3.62 7.93
CA PHE A 69 0.44 2.18 7.73
C PHE A 69 1.29 1.76 6.52
N ILE A 70 1.40 2.60 5.48
CA ILE A 70 2.29 2.31 4.35
C ILE A 70 3.76 2.33 4.77
N ASP A 71 4.18 3.23 5.66
CA ASP A 71 5.56 3.23 6.20
C ASP A 71 5.83 1.94 6.97
N ALA A 72 4.89 1.50 7.81
CA ALA A 72 4.98 0.23 8.55
C ALA A 72 5.05 -0.99 7.60
N VAL A 73 4.25 -1.03 6.53
CA VAL A 73 4.38 -2.07 5.49
C VAL A 73 5.76 -2.00 4.85
N GLY A 74 6.28 -0.81 4.53
CA GLY A 74 7.61 -0.64 3.93
C GLY A 74 8.77 -1.09 4.83
N GLU A 75 8.56 -1.07 6.16
CA GLU A 75 9.44 -1.60 7.20
C GLU A 75 9.28 -3.12 7.42
N GLY A 76 8.25 -3.74 6.83
CA GLY A 76 7.90 -5.15 7.03
C GLY A 76 7.12 -5.42 8.32
N ASP A 77 6.67 -4.38 9.02
CA ASP A 77 5.89 -4.49 10.25
C ASP A 77 4.38 -4.49 9.92
N PHE A 78 3.90 -5.64 9.44
CA PHE A 78 2.51 -5.80 9.04
C PHE A 78 1.53 -5.72 10.22
N GLN A 79 1.95 -6.12 11.42
CA GLN A 79 1.11 -6.05 12.61
C GLN A 79 0.82 -4.58 12.96
N LYS A 80 1.88 -3.76 13.04
CA LYS A 80 1.74 -2.31 13.25
C LYS A 80 0.91 -1.65 12.15
N ALA A 81 1.06 -2.07 10.89
CA ALA A 81 0.25 -1.55 9.79
C ALA A 81 -1.25 -1.83 10.01
N ILE A 82 -1.61 -3.04 10.45
CA ILE A 82 -3.00 -3.41 10.75
C ILE A 82 -3.54 -2.61 11.93
N ASP A 83 -2.75 -2.46 13.00
CA ASP A 83 -3.16 -1.71 14.19
C ASP A 83 -3.50 -0.26 13.82
N ILE A 84 -2.65 0.39 13.01
CA ILE A 84 -2.87 1.75 12.50
C ILE A 84 -4.16 1.85 11.66
N ILE A 85 -4.45 0.87 10.80
CA ILE A 85 -5.68 0.87 9.99
C ILE A 85 -6.91 0.77 10.90
N LYS A 86 -6.87 -0.14 11.88
CA LYS A 86 -7.97 -0.43 12.80
C LYS A 86 -8.35 0.71 13.74
N GLU A 87 -7.51 1.74 13.86
CA GLU A 87 -7.89 2.98 14.55
C GLU A 87 -9.05 3.71 13.87
N LYS A 88 -9.25 3.47 12.56
CA LYS A 88 -10.25 4.18 11.74
C LYS A 88 -11.24 3.27 11.01
N ASN A 89 -10.88 2.02 10.71
CA ASN A 89 -11.72 1.09 9.94
C ASN A 89 -11.53 -0.37 10.35
#